data_AF-A0A498AKU7-F1
#
_entry.id   AF-A0A498AKU7-F1
#
_cell.length_a   1.000
_cell.length_b   1.000
_cell.length_c   1.000
_cell.angle_alpha   90.00
_cell.angle_beta   90.00
_cell.angle_gamma   90.00
#
_symmetry.space_group_name_H-M   'P 1'
#
loop_
_entity.id
_entity.type
_entity.pdbx_description
1 polymer ?
#
loop_
_entity_poly.entity_id
_entity_poly.type
_entity_poly.pdbx_seq_one_letter_code
_entity_poly.pdbx_strand_id
1 'polypeptide(L)'
;MSKRRKSQRAAEATPKREKVRDIFVPRPFEGLTDEPEWIALRELVPAASAPLRLAPALVEEFGDREVTLATVLPMATPAMTKPDGRVLIGLQRHLQSGDVSRDLAEALLCALRAEPGRPVPVPPLPGPGPRLQDVLVDGPLEVSIHDGFEFWLDPGAGDDPNVQASLERANAAIYPTVRLAAARAAYWCQVPEKAHVRWVLPDDEDAALDALARLSVAGTLVLGENTRFAGMFRAHGRLVPVWDLPEDVPAADWEQPVADFAKRYAEALAEPAPLDAAGRRARHGLLGRQLTLR
;
A
#
# COMPACT_ATOMS: atom_id res chain seq x y z
N MET A 1 -36.48 -41.79 -51.60
CA MET A 1 -37.09 -40.47 -51.87
C MET A 1 -37.26 -39.71 -50.55
N SER A 2 -36.47 -38.65 -50.40
CA SER A 2 -36.64 -37.42 -49.57
C SER A 2 -37.76 -37.33 -48.52
N LYS A 3 -37.41 -36.98 -47.26
CA LYS A 3 -37.63 -35.63 -46.66
C LYS A 3 -37.30 -35.56 -45.17
N ARG A 4 -36.06 -35.14 -44.90
CA ARG A 4 -35.67 -34.01 -44.04
C ARG A 4 -36.77 -33.42 -43.11
N ARG A 5 -36.66 -33.62 -41.79
CA ARG A 5 -37.09 -32.61 -40.80
C ARG A 5 -36.01 -32.48 -39.72
N LYS A 6 -35.31 -31.34 -39.79
CA LYS A 6 -34.33 -30.82 -38.82
C LYS A 6 -34.94 -30.84 -37.41
N SER A 7 -34.34 -31.58 -36.47
CA SER A 7 -34.37 -31.18 -35.06
C SER A 7 -33.13 -30.32 -34.81
N GLN A 8 -33.29 -29.01 -34.99
CA GLN A 8 -32.40 -28.02 -34.41
C GLN A 8 -32.56 -28.10 -32.89
N ARG A 9 -31.80 -28.97 -32.23
CA ARG A 9 -31.38 -28.73 -30.85
C ARG A 9 -29.97 -28.18 -30.96
N ALA A 10 -29.88 -26.86 -31.13
CA ALA A 10 -28.65 -26.15 -30.87
C ALA A 10 -28.29 -26.46 -29.41
N ALA A 11 -27.25 -27.25 -29.21
CA ALA A 11 -26.57 -27.30 -27.95
C ALA A 11 -25.96 -25.91 -27.75
N GLU A 12 -26.61 -25.06 -26.95
CA GLU A 12 -25.98 -23.85 -26.43
C GLU A 12 -24.76 -24.33 -25.64
N ALA A 13 -23.59 -24.22 -26.27
CA ALA A 13 -22.33 -24.42 -25.60
C ALA A 13 -22.22 -23.33 -24.54
N THR A 14 -22.47 -23.69 -23.29
CA THR A 14 -22.14 -22.84 -22.14
C THR A 14 -20.67 -22.44 -22.31
N PRO A 15 -20.33 -21.14 -22.39
CA PRO A 15 -18.95 -20.74 -22.60
C PRO A 15 -18.14 -21.33 -21.45
N LYS A 16 -17.13 -22.13 -21.79
CA LYS A 16 -16.16 -22.64 -20.81
C LYS A 16 -15.60 -21.42 -20.10
N ARG A 17 -15.95 -21.26 -18.82
CA ARG A 17 -15.42 -20.23 -17.93
C ARG A 17 -13.90 -20.30 -18.06
N GLU A 18 -13.33 -19.30 -18.74
CA GLU A 18 -11.89 -19.23 -18.95
C GLU A 18 -11.26 -19.29 -17.57
N LYS A 19 -10.39 -20.28 -17.35
CA LYS A 19 -9.65 -20.37 -16.09
C LYS A 19 -8.64 -19.23 -16.10
N VAL A 20 -9.09 -18.06 -15.68
CA VAL A 20 -8.25 -16.92 -15.35
C VAL A 20 -7.25 -17.43 -14.32
N ARG A 21 -6.00 -17.62 -14.78
CA ARG A 21 -4.90 -17.94 -13.88
C ARG A 21 -4.52 -16.64 -13.19
N ASP A 22 -4.66 -16.62 -11.89
CA ASP A 22 -4.10 -15.56 -11.08
C ASP A 22 -2.57 -15.62 -11.19
N ILE A 23 -1.95 -14.55 -11.68
CA ILE A 23 -0.50 -14.46 -11.88
C ILE A 23 0.03 -13.54 -10.80
N PHE A 24 0.95 -14.06 -9.98
CA PHE A 24 1.64 -13.27 -8.99
C PHE A 24 2.58 -12.25 -9.64
N VAL A 25 2.41 -10.98 -9.30
CA VAL A 25 3.26 -9.86 -9.71
C VAL A 25 4.02 -9.38 -8.48
N PRO A 26 5.35 -9.59 -8.41
CA PRO A 26 6.13 -9.28 -7.21
C PRO A 26 6.25 -7.78 -6.90
N ARG A 27 6.17 -6.93 -7.93
CA ARG A 27 6.25 -5.47 -7.82
C ARG A 27 5.03 -4.78 -8.45
N PRO A 28 3.85 -4.86 -7.80
CA PRO A 28 2.61 -4.32 -8.35
C PRO A 28 2.67 -2.80 -8.59
N PHE A 29 3.47 -2.06 -7.83
CA PHE A 29 3.57 -0.60 -7.92
C PHE A 29 4.77 -0.11 -8.73
N GLU A 30 5.56 -1.02 -9.33
CA GLU A 30 6.70 -0.64 -10.17
C GLU A 30 6.29 0.33 -11.29
N GLY A 31 7.09 1.37 -11.47
CA GLY A 31 6.88 2.40 -12.49
C GLY A 31 6.03 3.59 -12.03
N LEU A 32 5.42 3.53 -10.84
CA LEU A 32 4.81 4.72 -10.21
C LEU A 32 5.91 5.55 -9.54
N THR A 33 5.83 6.88 -9.72
CA THR A 33 6.77 7.85 -9.10
C THR A 33 6.87 7.66 -7.60
N ASP A 34 5.76 7.29 -6.96
CA ASP A 34 5.64 7.20 -5.50
C ASP A 34 5.42 5.77 -5.01
N GLU A 35 5.99 4.79 -5.72
CA GLU A 35 5.94 3.37 -5.36
C GLU A 35 6.17 3.09 -3.85
N PRO A 36 7.17 3.70 -3.18
CA PRO A 36 7.38 3.46 -1.74
C PRO A 36 6.20 3.89 -0.88
N GLU A 37 5.51 4.98 -1.24
CA GLU A 37 4.37 5.50 -0.50
C GLU A 37 3.13 4.61 -0.69
N TRP A 38 2.89 4.10 -1.90
CA TRP A 38 1.86 3.08 -2.13
C TRP A 38 2.08 1.83 -1.26
N ILE A 39 3.33 1.38 -1.16
CA ILE A 39 3.70 0.23 -0.32
C ILE A 39 3.52 0.56 1.17
N ALA A 40 3.94 1.75 1.60
CA ALA A 40 3.79 2.16 3.00
C ALA A 40 2.32 2.28 3.41
N LEU A 41 1.48 2.92 2.59
CA LEU A 41 0.05 3.01 2.85
C LEU A 41 -0.62 1.62 2.88
N ARG A 42 -0.10 0.67 2.08
CA ARG A 42 -0.64 -0.69 2.04
C ARG A 42 -0.24 -1.52 3.25
N GLU A 43 1.00 -1.42 3.70
CA GLU A 43 1.59 -2.37 4.67
C GLU A 43 1.83 -1.79 6.07
N LEU A 44 1.92 -0.46 6.20
CA LEU A 44 2.38 0.21 7.42
C LEU A 44 1.32 1.07 8.08
N VAL A 45 0.55 1.80 7.28
CA VAL A 45 -0.29 2.91 7.76
C VAL A 45 -1.73 2.44 7.97
N PRO A 46 -2.28 2.55 9.20
CA PRO A 46 -3.63 2.07 9.49
C PRO A 46 -4.71 2.95 8.88
N ALA A 47 -4.61 4.28 9.04
CA ALA A 47 -5.62 5.25 8.64
C ALA A 47 -4.98 6.44 7.91
N ALA A 48 -5.11 6.46 6.59
CA ALA A 48 -4.67 7.58 5.76
C ALA A 48 -5.47 7.68 4.46
N SER A 49 -5.42 8.85 3.85
CA SER A 49 -6.02 9.10 2.53
C SER A 49 -5.09 9.89 1.62
N ALA A 50 -5.29 9.78 0.31
CA ALA A 50 -4.62 10.62 -0.68
C ALA A 50 -5.54 10.87 -1.89
N PRO A 51 -5.65 12.10 -2.41
CA PRO A 51 -6.36 12.35 -3.64
C PRO A 51 -5.65 11.68 -4.82
N LEU A 52 -6.41 11.10 -5.73
CA LEU A 52 -5.93 10.48 -6.96
C LEU A 52 -6.45 11.25 -8.16
N ARG A 53 -5.64 11.33 -9.22
CA ARG A 53 -6.00 11.98 -10.47
C ARG A 53 -6.22 10.92 -11.55
N LEU A 54 -7.42 10.91 -12.14
CA LEU A 54 -7.77 10.00 -13.22
C LEU A 54 -6.96 10.31 -14.47
N ALA A 55 -6.57 9.27 -15.21
CA ALA A 55 -5.99 9.43 -16.53
C ALA A 55 -6.97 10.17 -17.46
N PRO A 56 -6.49 11.01 -18.41
CA PRO A 56 -7.36 11.81 -19.27
C PRO A 56 -8.44 11.01 -20.00
N ALA A 57 -8.12 9.80 -20.47
CA ALA A 57 -9.09 8.92 -21.13
C ALA A 57 -10.27 8.54 -20.23
N LEU A 58 -10.04 8.36 -18.93
CA LEU A 58 -11.12 8.06 -17.98
C LEU A 58 -11.92 9.32 -17.61
N VAL A 59 -11.28 10.48 -17.59
CA VAL A 59 -12.00 11.76 -17.42
C VAL A 59 -12.94 12.02 -18.61
N GLU A 60 -12.49 11.71 -19.84
CA GLU A 60 -13.33 11.80 -21.04
C GLU A 60 -14.52 10.82 -21.00
N GLU A 61 -14.32 9.60 -20.49
CA GLU A 61 -15.35 8.56 -20.46
C GLU A 61 -16.34 8.72 -19.28
N PHE A 62 -15.85 9.02 -18.09
CA PHE A 62 -16.62 9.00 -16.83
C PHE A 62 -16.82 10.36 -16.19
N GLY A 63 -16.22 11.42 -16.75
CA GLY A 63 -16.16 12.75 -16.14
C GLY A 63 -15.08 12.89 -15.08
N ASP A 64 -14.84 14.13 -14.67
CA ASP A 64 -13.83 14.47 -13.65
C ASP A 64 -14.37 14.25 -12.23
N ARG A 65 -14.56 12.98 -11.86
CA ARG A 65 -15.01 12.59 -10.51
C ARG A 65 -13.83 12.66 -9.55
N GLU A 66 -14.05 13.25 -8.38
CA GLU A 66 -13.05 13.24 -7.31
C GLU A 66 -12.84 11.80 -6.79
N VAL A 67 -11.59 11.34 -6.83
CA VAL A 67 -11.19 10.01 -6.39
C VAL A 67 -10.22 10.13 -5.23
N THR A 68 -10.50 9.43 -4.14
CA THR A 68 -9.67 9.42 -2.94
C THR A 68 -9.24 7.99 -2.62
N LEU A 69 -7.93 7.77 -2.53
CA LEU A 69 -7.36 6.58 -1.93
C LEU A 69 -7.62 6.62 -0.42
N ALA A 70 -7.97 5.49 0.16
CA ALA A 70 -8.00 5.25 1.60
C ALA A 70 -7.17 4.00 1.91
N THR A 71 -6.43 4.01 3.02
CA THR A 71 -5.70 2.81 3.48
C THR A 71 -6.65 1.64 3.66
N VAL A 72 -7.82 1.86 4.26
CA VAL A 72 -8.88 0.86 4.40
C VAL A 72 -10.26 1.55 4.35
N LEU A 73 -11.23 0.87 3.73
CA LEU A 73 -12.64 1.28 3.71
C LEU A 73 -13.47 0.43 4.68
N PRO A 74 -14.75 0.76 4.96
CA PRO A 74 -15.53 0.01 5.93
C PRO A 74 -15.63 -1.44 5.51
N MET A 75 -15.42 -2.35 6.47
CA MET A 75 -15.38 -3.80 6.23
C MET A 75 -14.31 -4.21 5.19
N ALA A 76 -13.28 -3.38 5.00
CA ALA A 76 -12.25 -3.52 3.97
C ALA A 76 -12.82 -3.72 2.54
N THR A 77 -13.93 -3.02 2.22
CA THR A 77 -14.49 -3.05 0.87
C THR A 77 -13.49 -2.47 -0.16
N PRO A 78 -13.42 -3.02 -1.38
CA PRO A 78 -12.50 -2.53 -2.40
C PRO A 78 -12.72 -1.07 -2.84
N ALA A 79 -13.98 -0.65 -2.89
CA ALA A 79 -14.38 0.69 -3.31
C ALA A 79 -15.76 1.07 -2.75
N MET A 80 -16.02 2.37 -2.70
CA MET A 80 -17.35 2.94 -2.46
C MET A 80 -17.59 4.15 -3.37
N THR A 81 -18.87 4.44 -3.64
CA THR A 81 -19.29 5.70 -4.26
C THR A 81 -20.16 6.48 -3.29
N LYS A 82 -19.97 7.80 -3.26
CA LYS A 82 -20.80 8.72 -2.50
C LYS A 82 -21.99 9.20 -3.33
N PRO A 83 -23.10 9.65 -2.71
CA PRO A 83 -24.25 10.18 -3.43
C PRO A 83 -23.95 11.40 -4.32
N ASP A 84 -22.93 12.19 -3.97
CA ASP A 84 -22.45 13.35 -4.72
C ASP A 84 -21.49 13.00 -5.88
N GLY A 85 -21.22 11.70 -6.09
CA GLY A 85 -20.35 11.22 -7.15
C GLY A 85 -18.89 11.02 -6.75
N ARG A 86 -18.46 11.40 -5.54
CA ARG A 86 -17.09 11.09 -5.08
C ARG A 86 -16.86 9.58 -5.02
N VAL A 87 -15.62 9.16 -5.30
CA VAL A 87 -15.19 7.76 -5.26
C VAL A 87 -14.12 7.59 -4.19
N LEU A 88 -14.24 6.55 -3.36
CA LEU A 88 -13.16 6.13 -2.48
C LEU A 88 -12.70 4.73 -2.84
N ILE A 89 -11.38 4.51 -2.88
CA ILE A 89 -10.75 3.22 -3.17
C ILE A 89 -9.99 2.75 -1.95
N GLY A 90 -10.29 1.54 -1.48
CA GLY A 90 -9.62 0.93 -0.33
C GLY A 90 -8.37 0.19 -0.77
N LEU A 91 -7.24 0.51 -0.14
CA LEU A 91 -5.95 -0.10 -0.46
C LEU A 91 -5.77 -1.47 0.18
N GLN A 92 -6.12 -1.61 1.46
CA GLN A 92 -6.07 -2.83 2.26
C GLN A 92 -7.41 -3.57 2.16
N ARG A 93 -7.38 -4.83 1.73
CA ARG A 93 -8.56 -5.63 1.38
C ARG A 93 -8.39 -7.07 1.85
N HIS A 94 -9.51 -7.76 2.10
CA HIS A 94 -9.50 -9.16 2.49
C HIS A 94 -9.22 -10.12 1.33
N LEU A 95 -9.71 -9.79 0.13
CA LEU A 95 -9.54 -10.60 -1.08
C LEU A 95 -8.79 -9.77 -2.13
N GLN A 96 -7.78 -10.39 -2.74
CA GLN A 96 -6.95 -9.80 -3.78
C GLN A 96 -6.38 -10.89 -4.68
N SER A 97 -6.05 -10.51 -5.90
CA SER A 97 -5.25 -11.30 -6.82
C SER A 97 -3.76 -11.17 -6.52
N GLY A 98 -2.94 -11.82 -7.34
CA GLY A 98 -1.50 -11.68 -7.33
C GLY A 98 -0.97 -10.32 -7.82
N ASP A 99 -1.83 -9.43 -8.34
CA ASP A 99 -1.46 -8.11 -8.87
C ASP A 99 -2.30 -7.02 -8.19
N VAL A 100 -1.81 -6.50 -7.06
CA VAL A 100 -2.52 -5.50 -6.25
C VAL A 100 -2.84 -4.23 -7.05
N SER A 101 -1.97 -3.82 -7.98
CA SER A 101 -2.21 -2.66 -8.82
C SER A 101 -3.40 -2.87 -9.76
N ARG A 102 -3.54 -4.07 -10.31
CA ARG A 102 -4.71 -4.44 -11.12
C ARG A 102 -5.98 -4.50 -10.30
N ASP A 103 -5.94 -5.02 -9.09
CA ASP A 103 -7.12 -5.05 -8.22
C ASP A 103 -7.60 -3.65 -7.87
N LEU A 104 -6.67 -2.72 -7.65
CA LEU A 104 -7.00 -1.32 -7.38
C LEU A 104 -7.59 -0.64 -8.62
N ALA A 105 -7.01 -0.89 -9.79
CA ALA A 105 -7.52 -0.39 -11.07
C ALA A 105 -8.93 -0.91 -11.38
N GLU A 106 -9.20 -2.22 -11.21
CA GLU A 106 -10.53 -2.78 -11.43
C GLU A 106 -11.54 -2.19 -10.44
N ALA A 107 -11.19 -2.08 -9.17
CA ALA A 107 -12.08 -1.47 -8.18
C ALA A 107 -12.43 -0.01 -8.52
N LEU A 108 -11.46 0.75 -9.04
CA LEU A 108 -11.68 2.11 -9.52
C LEU A 108 -12.64 2.12 -10.72
N LEU A 109 -12.40 1.29 -11.73
CA LEU A 109 -13.26 1.20 -12.90
C LEU A 109 -14.69 0.74 -12.55
N CYS A 110 -14.84 -0.22 -11.64
CA CYS A 110 -16.15 -0.61 -11.10
C CYS A 110 -16.86 0.56 -10.42
N ALA A 111 -16.14 1.35 -9.62
CA ALA A 111 -16.71 2.49 -8.91
C ALA A 111 -17.09 3.64 -9.86
N LEU A 112 -16.30 3.89 -10.91
CA LEU A 112 -16.60 4.89 -11.93
C LEU A 112 -17.85 4.51 -12.74
N ARG A 113 -18.06 3.22 -13.01
CA ARG A 113 -19.25 2.67 -13.70
C ARG A 113 -20.49 2.59 -12.82
N ALA A 114 -20.33 2.50 -11.51
CA ALA A 114 -21.44 2.38 -10.57
C ALA A 114 -22.22 3.70 -10.44
N GLU A 115 -23.54 3.59 -10.26
CA GLU A 115 -24.38 4.74 -9.92
C GLU A 115 -23.94 5.34 -8.57
N PRO A 116 -23.76 6.68 -8.47
CA PRO A 116 -23.39 7.34 -7.22
C PRO A 116 -24.26 6.96 -6.02
N GLY A 117 -23.63 6.64 -4.89
CA GLY A 117 -24.30 6.23 -3.66
C GLY A 117 -24.79 4.78 -3.66
N ARG A 118 -24.57 4.01 -4.73
CA ARG A 118 -24.87 2.57 -4.78
C ARG A 118 -23.65 1.72 -4.38
N PRO A 119 -23.89 0.49 -3.89
CA PRO A 119 -22.83 -0.48 -3.68
C PRO A 119 -22.02 -0.72 -4.97
N VAL A 120 -20.70 -0.85 -4.82
CA VAL A 120 -19.79 -1.12 -5.94
C VAL A 120 -19.47 -2.62 -6.01
N PRO A 121 -19.98 -3.36 -7.02
CA PRO A 121 -19.68 -4.77 -7.16
C PRO A 121 -18.29 -4.96 -7.78
N VAL A 122 -17.29 -5.24 -6.95
CA VAL A 122 -15.92 -5.54 -7.41
C VAL A 122 -15.69 -7.05 -7.40
N PRO A 123 -15.25 -7.66 -8.52
CA PRO A 123 -14.94 -9.08 -8.54
C PRO A 123 -13.70 -9.37 -7.66
N PRO A 124 -13.68 -10.50 -6.91
CA PRO A 124 -12.54 -10.84 -6.05
C PRO A 124 -11.27 -11.17 -6.84
N LEU A 125 -11.42 -11.60 -8.10
CA LEU A 125 -10.34 -11.82 -9.05
C LEU A 125 -10.74 -11.13 -10.36
N PRO A 126 -10.11 -9.98 -10.71
CA PRO A 126 -10.52 -9.18 -11.87
C PRO A 126 -10.19 -9.85 -13.21
N GLY A 127 -9.19 -10.74 -13.22
CA GLY A 127 -8.65 -11.32 -14.45
C GLY A 127 -7.81 -10.33 -15.25
N PRO A 128 -7.66 -10.52 -16.58
CA PRO A 128 -6.89 -9.59 -17.40
C PRO A 128 -7.51 -8.18 -17.40
N GLY A 129 -6.69 -7.15 -17.21
CA GLY A 129 -7.15 -5.76 -17.14
C GLY A 129 -6.01 -4.76 -16.97
N PRO A 130 -6.33 -3.45 -17.00
CA PRO A 130 -5.35 -2.39 -16.78
C PRO A 130 -4.82 -2.40 -15.34
N ARG A 131 -3.68 -1.75 -15.13
CA ARG A 131 -3.07 -1.51 -13.81
C ARG A 131 -3.23 -0.04 -13.42
N LEU A 132 -2.90 0.32 -12.18
CA LEU A 132 -2.94 1.71 -11.72
C LEU A 132 -2.18 2.68 -12.64
N GLN A 133 -1.05 2.22 -13.17
CA GLN A 133 -0.20 2.94 -14.11
C GLN A 133 -0.94 3.37 -15.39
N ASP A 134 -1.99 2.64 -15.79
CA ASP A 134 -2.77 2.90 -17.00
C ASP A 134 -3.97 3.81 -16.74
N VAL A 135 -4.45 3.89 -15.50
CA VAL A 135 -5.73 4.53 -15.14
C VAL A 135 -5.59 5.81 -14.32
N LEU A 136 -4.38 6.09 -13.82
CA LEU A 136 -4.08 7.30 -13.06
C LEU A 136 -3.05 8.17 -13.79
N VAL A 137 -3.09 9.47 -13.52
CA VAL A 137 -1.94 10.35 -13.77
C VAL A 137 -0.89 10.07 -12.69
N ASP A 138 0.29 9.64 -13.10
CA ASP A 138 1.39 9.36 -12.17
C ASP A 138 1.90 10.65 -11.50
N GLY A 139 2.30 10.53 -10.24
CA GLY A 139 2.78 11.63 -9.42
C GLY A 139 2.90 11.27 -7.94
N PRO A 140 3.50 12.15 -7.13
CA PRO A 140 3.59 11.96 -5.69
C PRO A 140 2.21 12.01 -5.03
N LEU A 141 1.96 11.12 -4.07
CA LEU A 141 0.75 11.11 -3.27
C LEU A 141 0.78 12.23 -2.21
N GLU A 142 -0.31 12.98 -2.13
CA GLU A 142 -0.57 13.95 -1.07
C GLU A 142 -1.27 13.24 0.11
N VAL A 143 -0.47 12.57 0.94
CA VAL A 143 -0.97 11.74 2.05
C VAL A 143 -1.43 12.60 3.23
N SER A 144 -2.65 12.35 3.70
CA SER A 144 -3.20 12.82 4.97
C SER A 144 -3.33 11.64 5.94
N ILE A 145 -2.73 11.75 7.13
CA ILE A 145 -2.85 10.74 8.20
C ILE A 145 -4.04 11.10 9.08
N HIS A 146 -4.78 10.09 9.52
CA HIS A 146 -5.94 10.24 10.36
C HIS A 146 -5.77 9.47 11.66
N ASP A 147 -6.27 10.02 12.77
CA ASP A 147 -6.25 9.35 14.08
C ASP A 147 -7.32 8.25 14.19
N GLY A 148 -8.30 8.27 13.28
CA GLY A 148 -9.45 7.38 13.25
C GLY A 148 -9.99 7.21 11.84
N PHE A 149 -11.05 6.41 11.70
CA PHE A 149 -11.66 6.12 10.40
C PHE A 149 -12.73 7.14 9.98
N GLU A 150 -13.02 8.18 10.75
CA GLU A 150 -14.09 9.16 10.50
C GLU A 150 -13.99 9.85 9.13
N PHE A 151 -12.79 9.93 8.54
CA PHE A 151 -12.52 10.59 7.26
C PHE A 151 -13.34 10.05 6.07
N TRP A 152 -13.87 8.83 6.17
CA TRP A 152 -14.74 8.23 5.15
C TRP A 152 -16.22 8.63 5.26
N LEU A 153 -16.65 9.28 6.36
CA LEU A 153 -18.06 9.47 6.68
C LEU A 153 -18.60 10.65 5.91
N ASP A 154 -19.86 10.55 5.49
CA ASP A 154 -20.58 11.73 5.01
C ASP A 154 -20.96 12.62 6.20
N PRO A 155 -21.05 13.95 5.99
CA PRO A 155 -21.53 14.86 7.02
C PRO A 155 -22.89 14.40 7.59
N GLY A 156 -22.97 14.27 8.92
CA GLY A 156 -24.17 13.78 9.62
C GLY A 156 -24.32 12.26 9.72
N ALA A 157 -23.52 11.46 9.01
CA ALA A 157 -23.55 10.00 9.16
C ALA A 157 -23.05 9.52 10.54
N GLY A 158 -22.24 10.35 11.20
CA GLY A 158 -21.79 10.12 12.57
C GLY A 158 -22.87 10.27 13.63
N ASP A 159 -24.07 10.75 13.30
CA ASP A 159 -25.13 10.92 14.31
C ASP A 159 -25.89 9.60 14.58
N ASP A 160 -25.68 8.56 13.76
CA ASP A 160 -26.25 7.22 13.96
C ASP A 160 -25.46 6.46 15.06
N PRO A 161 -26.11 6.07 16.18
CA PRO A 161 -25.45 5.34 17.26
C PRO A 161 -24.79 4.01 16.84
N ASN A 162 -25.32 3.32 15.83
CA ASN A 162 -24.72 2.08 15.34
C ASN A 162 -23.43 2.33 14.56
N VAL A 163 -23.39 3.44 13.80
CA VAL A 163 -22.17 3.87 13.08
C VAL A 163 -21.09 4.26 14.08
N GLN A 164 -21.45 5.05 15.10
CA GLN A 164 -20.53 5.45 16.18
C GLN A 164 -19.94 4.24 16.91
N ALA A 165 -20.79 3.32 17.38
CA ALA A 165 -20.31 2.13 18.09
C ALA A 165 -19.41 1.24 17.21
N SER A 166 -19.63 1.22 15.89
CA SER A 166 -18.77 0.50 14.96
C SER A 166 -17.43 1.19 14.74
N LEU A 167 -17.41 2.52 14.69
CA LEU A 167 -16.20 3.33 14.56
C LEU A 167 -15.33 3.25 15.80
N GLU A 168 -15.90 3.40 16.99
CA GLU A 168 -15.17 3.24 18.26
C GLU A 168 -14.43 1.90 18.32
N ARG A 169 -15.11 0.81 17.91
CA ARG A 169 -14.51 -0.52 17.84
C ARG A 169 -13.39 -0.61 16.80
N ALA A 170 -13.53 0.04 15.65
CA ALA A 170 -12.50 0.05 14.62
C ALA A 170 -11.28 0.88 15.04
N ASN A 171 -11.51 2.07 15.61
CA ASN A 171 -10.46 2.99 16.06
C ASN A 171 -9.66 2.46 17.24
N ALA A 172 -10.27 1.64 18.11
CA ALA A 172 -9.58 1.02 19.23
C ALA A 172 -8.41 0.09 18.80
N ALA A 173 -8.37 -0.33 17.54
CA ALA A 173 -7.30 -1.14 16.97
C ALA A 173 -6.21 -0.31 16.25
N ILE A 174 -6.37 1.01 16.14
CA ILE A 174 -5.40 1.87 15.46
C ILE A 174 -4.25 2.18 16.40
N TYR A 175 -3.03 1.93 15.90
CA TYR A 175 -1.82 2.45 16.52
C TYR A 175 -1.54 3.88 16.03
N PRO A 176 -1.31 4.86 16.94
CA PRO A 176 -0.92 6.21 16.56
C PRO A 176 0.26 6.16 15.59
N THR A 177 0.08 6.77 14.42
CA THR A 177 1.05 6.71 13.33
C THR A 177 1.30 8.12 12.83
N VAL A 178 2.58 8.47 12.63
CA VAL A 178 3.01 9.78 12.14
C VAL A 178 3.93 9.57 10.95
N ARG A 179 3.67 10.32 9.89
CA ARG A 179 4.57 10.40 8.75
C ARG A 179 5.77 11.27 9.12
N LEU A 180 6.98 10.80 8.83
CA LEU A 180 8.20 11.58 9.05
C LEU A 180 8.57 12.33 7.77
N ALA A 181 8.77 13.64 7.86
CA ALA A 181 9.15 14.48 6.74
C ALA A 181 10.60 14.23 6.29
N ALA A 182 11.45 13.73 7.19
CA ALA A 182 12.85 13.44 6.97
C ALA A 182 13.11 12.45 5.81
N ALA A 183 12.17 11.55 5.53
CA ALA A 183 12.30 10.59 4.43
C ALA A 183 10.92 10.18 3.87
N ARG A 184 10.81 10.13 2.53
CA ARG A 184 9.60 9.65 1.85
C ARG A 184 9.30 8.21 2.28
N ALA A 185 8.02 7.89 2.52
CA ALA A 185 7.56 6.59 2.99
C ALA A 185 8.20 6.09 4.32
N ALA A 186 8.67 7.00 5.17
CA ALA A 186 9.07 6.71 6.54
C ALA A 186 7.96 7.07 7.54
N TYR A 187 7.64 6.12 8.41
CA TYR A 187 6.54 6.23 9.36
C TYR A 187 6.99 5.84 10.75
N TRP A 188 6.71 6.71 11.70
CA TRP A 188 6.75 6.43 13.13
C TRP A 188 5.40 5.85 13.57
N CYS A 189 5.41 4.84 14.42
CA CYS A 189 4.20 4.20 14.94
C CYS A 189 4.37 3.84 16.42
N GLN A 190 3.41 4.23 17.24
CA GLN A 190 3.34 3.89 18.66
C GLN A 190 2.69 2.53 18.84
N VAL A 191 3.46 1.53 19.27
CA VAL A 191 2.94 0.22 19.66
C VAL A 191 3.00 0.10 21.20
N PRO A 192 2.42 -0.94 21.82
CA PRO A 192 2.55 -1.12 23.26
C PRO A 192 4.02 -1.29 23.65
N GLU A 193 4.46 -0.59 24.70
CA GLU A 193 5.78 -0.72 25.33
C GLU A 193 6.97 -0.17 24.50
N LYS A 194 6.74 0.41 23.32
CA LYS A 194 7.78 1.01 22.44
C LYS A 194 7.19 1.73 21.22
N ALA A 195 8.02 2.45 20.49
CA ALA A 195 7.68 2.92 19.16
C ALA A 195 8.53 2.25 18.08
N HIS A 196 8.08 2.37 16.83
CA HIS A 196 8.80 1.89 15.66
C HIS A 196 8.94 2.97 14.61
N VAL A 197 10.12 3.07 14.00
CA VAL A 197 10.24 3.66 12.66
C VAL A 197 10.33 2.53 11.64
N ARG A 198 9.50 2.62 10.62
CA ARG A 198 9.46 1.71 9.46
C ARG A 198 9.62 2.57 8.20
N TRP A 199 10.56 2.22 7.34
CA TRP A 199 10.86 3.01 6.15
C TRP A 199 10.88 2.12 4.92
N VAL A 200 9.97 2.36 3.96
CA VAL A 200 10.03 1.68 2.66
C VAL A 200 11.13 2.31 1.83
N LEU A 201 12.22 1.57 1.58
CA LEU A 201 13.33 2.07 0.79
C LEU A 201 12.97 2.13 -0.71
N PRO A 202 13.35 3.20 -1.42
CA PRO A 202 13.02 3.39 -2.83
C PRO A 202 13.91 2.59 -3.79
N ASP A 203 14.97 1.96 -3.27
CA ASP A 203 16.00 1.30 -4.06
C ASP A 203 15.72 -0.20 -4.26
N ASP A 204 16.41 -0.79 -5.23
CA ASP A 204 16.34 -2.24 -5.47
C ASP A 204 16.74 -3.02 -4.22
N GLU A 205 16.12 -4.18 -3.98
CA GLU A 205 16.33 -4.95 -2.75
C GLU A 205 17.80 -5.31 -2.53
N ASP A 206 18.52 -5.72 -3.57
CA ASP A 206 19.91 -6.14 -3.42
C ASP A 206 20.82 -4.95 -3.11
N ALA A 207 20.61 -3.81 -3.78
CA ALA A 207 21.35 -2.58 -3.54
C ALA A 207 21.07 -1.98 -2.16
N ALA A 208 19.80 -1.93 -1.75
CA ALA A 208 19.38 -1.47 -0.43
C ALA A 208 19.97 -2.37 0.68
N LEU A 209 19.93 -3.70 0.49
CA LEU A 209 20.51 -4.64 1.45
C LEU A 209 22.04 -4.47 1.58
N ASP A 210 22.71 -4.21 0.47
CA ASP A 210 24.14 -3.93 0.42
C ASP A 210 24.50 -2.62 1.17
N ALA A 211 23.70 -1.56 1.00
CA ALA A 211 23.88 -0.32 1.74
C ALA A 211 23.68 -0.53 3.26
N LEU A 212 22.61 -1.23 3.67
CA LEU A 212 22.37 -1.58 5.07
C LEU A 212 23.50 -2.45 5.66
N ALA A 213 24.06 -3.37 4.88
CA ALA A 213 25.20 -4.19 5.30
C ALA A 213 26.45 -3.34 5.56
N ARG A 214 26.72 -2.32 4.73
CA ARG A 214 27.82 -1.35 4.96
C ARG A 214 27.62 -0.58 6.25
N LEU A 215 26.41 -0.05 6.48
CA LEU A 215 26.07 0.64 7.73
C LEU A 215 26.19 -0.29 8.95
N SER A 216 25.83 -1.57 8.81
CA SER A 216 26.00 -2.57 9.87
C SER A 216 27.47 -2.79 10.22
N VAL A 217 28.37 -2.87 9.22
CA VAL A 217 29.81 -3.03 9.44
C VAL A 217 30.39 -1.78 10.10
N ALA A 218 29.94 -0.60 9.69
CA ALA A 218 30.35 0.69 10.27
C ALA A 218 29.79 0.92 11.68
N GLY A 219 28.85 0.11 12.16
CA GLY A 219 28.18 0.30 13.45
C GLY A 219 27.17 1.45 13.47
N THR A 220 26.79 1.99 12.30
CA THR A 220 25.91 3.16 12.15
C THR A 220 24.51 2.80 11.62
N LEU A 221 24.10 1.54 11.78
CA LEU A 221 22.78 1.04 11.36
C LEU A 221 21.63 1.52 12.26
N VAL A 222 21.94 1.97 13.48
CA VAL A 222 20.96 2.52 14.42
C VAL A 222 20.61 3.98 14.06
N LEU A 223 19.41 4.43 14.44
CA LEU A 223 18.98 5.81 14.19
C LEU A 223 19.63 6.79 15.19
N GLY A 224 19.74 6.38 16.45
CA GLY A 224 20.35 7.16 17.52
C GLY A 224 20.58 6.32 18.78
N GLU A 225 20.89 6.99 19.88
CA GLU A 225 21.04 6.36 21.19
C GLU A 225 19.75 5.64 21.60
N ASN A 226 19.89 4.53 22.34
CA ASN A 226 18.78 3.71 22.81
C ASN A 226 17.83 3.17 21.71
N THR A 227 18.24 3.23 20.44
CA THR A 227 17.51 2.60 19.34
C THR A 227 18.14 1.26 18.96
N ARG A 228 17.32 0.38 18.38
CA ARG A 228 17.77 -0.94 17.92
C ARG A 228 17.25 -1.21 16.52
N PHE A 229 18.13 -1.64 15.62
CA PHE A 229 17.70 -2.23 14.35
C PHE A 229 17.02 -3.58 14.62
N ALA A 230 15.69 -3.60 14.56
CA ALA A 230 14.87 -4.74 14.89
C ALA A 230 14.96 -5.83 13.82
N GLY A 231 15.08 -5.41 12.56
CA GLY A 231 15.13 -6.27 11.39
C GLY A 231 14.64 -5.53 10.16
N MET A 232 14.26 -6.28 9.13
CA MET A 232 13.57 -5.74 7.96
C MET A 232 12.61 -6.77 7.41
N PHE A 233 11.65 -6.36 6.60
CA PHE A 233 10.85 -7.28 5.79
C PHE A 233 10.83 -6.85 4.33
N ARG A 234 10.34 -7.73 3.47
CA ARG A 234 10.10 -7.46 2.06
C ARG A 234 8.63 -7.16 1.84
N ALA A 235 8.34 -6.10 1.11
CA ALA A 235 7.00 -5.73 0.71
C ALA A 235 7.01 -5.27 -0.74
N HIS A 236 6.25 -5.97 -1.60
CA HIS A 236 6.04 -5.59 -2.99
C HIS A 236 7.35 -5.31 -3.75
N GLY A 237 8.38 -6.15 -3.49
CA GLY A 237 9.73 -6.08 -4.04
C GLY A 237 10.57 -4.89 -3.59
N ARG A 238 10.27 -4.34 -2.41
CA ARG A 238 11.08 -3.34 -1.69
C ARG A 238 11.44 -3.84 -0.29
N LEU A 239 12.53 -3.30 0.26
CA LEU A 239 12.92 -3.55 1.65
C LEU A 239 12.33 -2.49 2.58
N VAL A 240 11.90 -2.98 3.75
CA VAL A 240 11.35 -2.15 4.82
C VAL A 240 12.14 -2.42 6.11
N PRO A 241 13.27 -1.72 6.34
CA PRO A 241 13.94 -1.72 7.63
C PRO A 241 13.05 -1.20 8.76
N VAL A 242 13.26 -1.75 9.96
CA VAL A 242 12.48 -1.46 11.17
C VAL A 242 13.43 -1.18 12.33
N TRP A 243 13.18 -0.09 13.05
CA TRP A 243 13.89 0.26 14.28
C TRP A 243 12.93 0.26 15.48
N ASP A 244 13.32 -0.41 16.56
CA ASP A 244 12.71 -0.25 17.87
C ASP A 244 13.22 1.06 18.51
N LEU A 245 12.29 1.84 19.06
CA LEU A 245 12.53 3.14 19.69
C LEU A 245 11.95 3.16 21.12
N PRO A 246 12.50 3.99 22.02
CA PRO A 246 11.86 4.31 23.30
C PRO A 246 10.39 4.71 23.15
N GLU A 247 9.56 4.27 24.09
CA GLU A 247 8.10 4.51 24.10
C GLU A 247 7.74 5.98 24.35
N ASP A 248 8.54 6.67 25.16
CA ASP A 248 8.27 7.99 25.72
C ASP A 248 8.77 9.15 24.86
N VAL A 249 9.37 8.86 23.70
CA VAL A 249 9.92 9.87 22.78
C VAL A 249 8.97 10.11 21.60
N PRO A 250 8.42 11.33 21.44
CA PRO A 250 7.43 11.63 20.42
C PRO A 250 8.03 11.58 19.00
N ALA A 251 7.17 11.36 18.00
CA ALA A 251 7.56 11.24 16.59
C ALA A 251 8.45 12.39 16.07
N ALA A 252 8.18 13.63 16.48
CA ALA A 252 8.90 14.82 16.01
C ALA A 252 10.40 14.78 16.35
N ASP A 253 10.78 14.17 17.47
CA ASP A 253 12.17 14.07 17.91
C ASP A 253 12.97 13.05 17.07
N TRP A 254 12.27 12.22 16.28
CA TRP A 254 12.88 11.25 15.37
C TRP A 254 13.13 11.81 13.97
N GLU A 255 12.67 13.01 13.64
CA GLU A 255 12.90 13.64 12.32
C GLU A 255 14.40 13.79 12.03
N GLN A 256 15.17 14.41 12.93
CA GLN A 256 16.60 14.60 12.71
C GLN A 256 17.39 13.28 12.67
N PRO A 257 17.21 12.32 13.62
CA PRO A 257 17.85 11.01 13.54
C PRO A 257 17.57 10.25 12.23
N VAL A 258 16.33 10.33 11.72
CA VAL A 258 15.96 9.70 10.44
C VAL A 258 16.60 10.42 9.26
N ALA A 259 16.66 11.75 9.27
CA ALA A 259 17.34 12.53 8.23
C ALA A 259 18.84 12.20 8.16
N ASP A 260 19.50 12.11 9.32
CA ASP A 260 20.91 11.74 9.42
C ASP A 260 21.15 10.31 8.94
N PHE A 261 20.26 9.37 9.29
CA PHE A 261 20.32 8.02 8.78
C PHE A 261 20.11 7.98 7.26
N ALA A 262 19.14 8.72 6.72
CA ALA A 262 18.87 8.79 5.28
C ALA A 262 20.09 9.29 4.50
N LYS A 263 20.81 10.29 5.04
CA LYS A 263 22.08 10.76 4.46
C LYS A 263 23.15 9.66 4.44
N ARG A 264 23.39 8.99 5.57
CA ARG A 264 24.37 7.89 5.65
C ARG A 264 24.00 6.72 4.74
N TYR A 265 22.71 6.41 4.64
CA TYR A 265 22.20 5.39 3.73
C TYR A 265 22.48 5.75 2.27
N ALA A 266 22.18 6.98 1.85
CA ALA A 266 22.48 7.45 0.50
C ALA A 266 23.99 7.40 0.18
N GLU A 267 24.85 7.77 1.12
CA GLU A 267 26.31 7.65 0.99
C GLU A 267 26.75 6.19 0.83
N ALA A 268 26.20 5.28 1.65
CA ALA A 268 26.52 3.85 1.58
C ALA A 268 26.00 3.18 0.30
N LEU A 269 24.85 3.64 -0.22
CA LEU A 269 24.26 3.17 -1.47
C LEU A 269 25.07 3.62 -2.70
N ALA A 270 25.65 4.82 -2.64
CA ALA A 270 26.46 5.37 -3.72
C ALA A 270 27.86 4.73 -3.84
N GLU A 271 28.27 3.87 -2.90
CA GLU A 271 29.57 3.20 -2.91
C GLU A 271 29.61 2.10 -4.00
N PRO A 272 30.41 2.29 -5.08
CA PRO A 272 30.43 1.34 -6.20
C PRO A 272 31.21 0.06 -5.89
N ALA A 273 32.06 0.04 -4.86
CA ALA A 273 32.85 -1.14 -4.54
C ALA A 273 31.95 -2.28 -4.04
N PRO A 274 32.12 -3.52 -4.54
CA PRO A 274 31.43 -4.68 -3.99
C PRO A 274 31.69 -4.85 -2.49
N LEU A 275 30.73 -5.46 -1.78
CA LEU A 275 30.91 -5.80 -0.37
C LEU A 275 32.16 -6.66 -0.17
N ASP A 276 32.99 -6.26 0.80
CA ASP A 276 34.12 -7.06 1.26
C ASP A 276 33.65 -8.29 2.08
N ALA A 277 34.59 -9.04 2.66
CA ALA A 277 34.23 -10.23 3.44
C ALA A 277 33.38 -9.92 4.69
N ALA A 278 33.59 -8.78 5.34
CA ALA A 278 32.82 -8.36 6.50
C ALA A 278 31.41 -7.94 6.08
N GLY A 279 31.30 -7.17 5.01
CA GLY A 279 30.07 -6.73 4.38
C GLY A 279 29.19 -7.90 3.93
N ARG A 280 29.77 -8.91 3.25
CA ARG A 280 29.02 -10.12 2.86
C ARG A 280 28.49 -10.90 4.07
N ARG A 281 29.27 -10.98 5.17
CA ARG A 281 28.79 -11.59 6.42
C ARG A 281 27.67 -10.79 7.06
N ALA A 282 27.78 -9.45 7.10
CA ALA A 282 26.74 -8.57 7.62
C ALA A 282 25.45 -8.71 6.80
N ARG A 283 25.55 -8.73 5.46
CA ARG A 283 24.46 -8.98 4.54
C ARG A 283 23.71 -10.28 4.85
N HIS A 284 24.45 -11.38 5.06
CA HIS A 284 23.85 -12.67 5.43
C HIS A 284 23.18 -12.61 6.81
N GLY A 285 23.78 -11.91 7.78
CA GLY A 285 23.19 -11.70 9.10
C GLY A 285 21.88 -10.90 9.05
N LEU A 286 21.81 -9.91 8.16
CA LEU A 286 20.61 -9.11 7.92
C LEU A 286 19.48 -9.92 7.29
N LEU A 287 19.78 -10.80 6.32
CA LEU A 287 18.81 -11.76 5.77
C LEU A 287 18.24 -12.70 6.84
N GLY A 288 19.07 -13.12 7.80
CA GLY A 288 18.63 -13.92 8.95
C GLY A 288 17.70 -13.19 9.93
N ARG A 289 17.62 -11.85 9.84
CA ARG A 289 16.72 -10.98 10.64
C ARG A 289 15.50 -10.52 9.85
N GLN A 290 15.11 -11.28 8.84
CA GLN A 290 13.91 -10.97 8.07
C GLN A 290 12.65 -11.19 8.94
N LEU A 291 11.89 -10.12 9.14
CA LEU A 291 10.60 -10.17 9.83
C LEU A 291 9.55 -10.72 8.88
N THR A 292 8.59 -11.46 9.43
CA THR A 292 7.37 -11.85 8.72
C THR A 292 6.26 -10.95 9.21
N LEU A 293 5.61 -10.21 8.30
CA LEU A 293 4.35 -9.54 8.61
C LEU A 293 3.33 -10.62 8.98
N ARG A 294 2.72 -10.51 10.16
CA ARG A 294 1.66 -11.42 10.63
C ARG A 294 0.33 -10.71 10.56
#